data_AF-A0A7S2X8A3-F1
#
_entry.id   AF-A0A7S2X8A3-F1
#
_cell.length_a   1.000
_cell.length_b   1.000
_cell.length_c   1.000
_cell.angle_alpha   90.00
_cell.angle_beta   90.00
_cell.angle_gamma   90.00
#
_symmetry.space_group_name_H-M   'P 1'
#
loop_
_entity.id
_entity.type
_entity.pdbx_description
1 polymer ?
#
loop_
_entity_poly.entity_id
_entity_poly.type
_entity_poly.pdbx_seq_one_letter_code
_entity_poly.pdbx_strand_id
1 'polypeptide(L)'
;SIFRKNGPAPIRLRAFTSQEGLGASILREFPCVCVVFVSASGDGPDERLAKAPSTDDGYMAMALDLAERGFRASEVPVGCLLVEASGGIVASSHNGVGATNDATRHCEMIVLETARQRMCEKELAECRLYVTCEPCIMCAHAIRLSGVKHVVFGCSNYQFGGCG
;
A
#
# COMPACT_ATOMS: atom_id res chain seq x y z
N SER A 1 33.57 14.24 -21.89
CA SER A 1 32.53 15.18 -22.36
C SER A 1 31.66 14.46 -23.37
N ILE A 2 30.33 14.51 -23.18
CA ILE A 2 29.25 14.07 -24.10
C ILE A 2 28.99 12.56 -24.21
N PHE A 3 27.91 12.12 -23.54
CA PHE A 3 26.86 11.35 -24.18
C PHE A 3 25.49 11.82 -23.66
N ARG A 4 24.82 12.67 -24.44
CA ARG A 4 23.36 12.78 -24.44
C ARG A 4 22.84 11.76 -25.45
N LYS A 5 21.98 10.83 -25.04
CA LYS A 5 20.91 10.25 -25.86
C LYS A 5 19.77 9.84 -24.94
N ASN A 6 18.67 10.58 -25.09
CA ASN A 6 17.29 10.11 -25.19
C ASN A 6 16.65 9.47 -23.95
N GLY A 7 15.51 10.05 -23.56
CA GLY A 7 14.75 9.74 -22.35
C GLY A 7 14.37 8.27 -22.19
N PRO A 8 13.96 7.87 -20.98
CA PRO A 8 13.65 6.47 -20.72
C PRO A 8 12.55 5.97 -21.67
N ALA A 9 12.91 4.88 -22.34
CA ALA A 9 12.17 4.16 -23.36
C ALA A 9 10.96 3.38 -22.76
N PRO A 10 10.09 2.77 -23.58
CA PRO A 10 8.72 2.44 -23.20
C PRO A 10 8.66 1.34 -22.13
N ILE A 11 7.75 1.51 -21.17
CA ILE A 11 7.47 0.55 -20.12
C ILE A 11 6.94 -0.74 -20.79
N ARG A 12 7.77 -1.78 -20.79
CA ARG A 12 7.38 -3.13 -21.20
C ARG A 12 6.75 -3.84 -20.01
N LEU A 13 5.45 -4.03 -20.12
CA LEU A 13 4.63 -4.79 -19.18
C LEU A 13 4.89 -6.29 -19.39
N ARG A 14 5.24 -7.02 -18.32
CA ARG A 14 5.08 -8.48 -18.26
C ARG A 14 4.52 -8.84 -16.89
N ALA A 15 3.28 -9.33 -16.89
CA ALA A 15 2.76 -10.09 -15.78
C ALA A 15 3.50 -11.44 -15.72
N PHE A 16 4.01 -11.81 -14.56
CA PHE A 16 4.35 -13.20 -14.26
C PHE A 16 3.36 -13.71 -13.23
N THR A 17 2.39 -14.48 -13.69
CA THR A 17 1.64 -15.40 -12.83
C THR A 17 2.21 -16.79 -13.02
N SER A 18 2.27 -17.53 -11.91
CA SER A 18 2.63 -18.94 -11.77
C SER A 18 4.12 -19.25 -11.68
N GLN A 19 4.50 -19.69 -10.47
CA GLN A 19 5.32 -20.86 -10.22
C GLN A 19 6.56 -20.98 -11.10
N GLU A 20 7.71 -20.44 -10.67
CA GLU A 20 8.99 -21.15 -10.69
C GLU A 20 9.98 -20.45 -9.74
N GLY A 21 10.48 -21.18 -8.75
CA GLY A 21 11.76 -20.91 -8.09
C GLY A 21 11.76 -20.24 -6.72
N LEU A 22 11.95 -21.06 -5.68
CA LEU A 22 12.23 -20.77 -4.25
C LEU A 22 11.04 -20.27 -3.38
N GLY A 23 10.52 -21.17 -2.52
CA GLY A 23 9.69 -20.80 -1.36
C GLY A 23 8.29 -21.44 -1.25
N ALA A 24 8.01 -22.54 -1.96
CA ALA A 24 6.66 -23.11 -2.12
C ALA A 24 5.98 -23.73 -0.88
N SER A 25 6.49 -23.52 0.34
CA SER A 25 5.95 -24.15 1.56
C SER A 25 5.15 -23.21 2.47
N ILE A 26 5.36 -21.89 2.40
CA ILE A 26 4.61 -20.89 3.20
C ILE A 26 3.33 -20.43 2.49
N LEU A 27 3.31 -20.44 1.15
CA LEU A 27 2.19 -19.97 0.33
C LEU A 27 0.94 -20.86 0.34
N ARG A 28 0.90 -21.93 1.14
CA ARG A 28 -0.29 -22.81 1.29
C ARG A 28 -1.20 -22.39 2.45
N GLU A 29 -0.75 -21.54 3.38
CA GLU A 29 -1.56 -21.07 4.52
C GLU A 29 -2.14 -19.66 4.33
N PHE A 30 -1.78 -18.95 3.25
CA PHE A 30 -2.18 -17.56 3.00
C PHE A 30 -2.84 -17.37 1.62
N PRO A 31 -4.11 -17.79 1.44
CA PRO A 31 -4.81 -17.66 0.16
C PRO A 31 -5.28 -16.23 -0.19
N CYS A 32 -5.01 -15.23 0.67
CA CYS A 32 -5.56 -13.87 0.56
C CYS A 32 -4.57 -12.80 0.07
N VAL A 33 -3.32 -13.15 -0.25
CA VAL A 33 -2.33 -12.14 -0.70
C VAL A 33 -2.31 -12.09 -2.23
N CYS A 34 -3.01 -11.13 -2.82
CA CYS A 34 -2.81 -10.76 -4.22
C CYS A 34 -1.71 -9.70 -4.27
N VAL A 35 -0.47 -10.12 -4.49
CA VAL A 35 0.68 -9.20 -4.60
C VAL A 35 0.63 -8.52 -5.97
N VAL A 36 0.38 -7.21 -6.00
CA VAL A 36 0.50 -6.38 -7.20
C VAL A 36 1.63 -5.39 -6.97
N PHE A 37 2.76 -5.61 -7.64
CA PHE A 37 3.90 -4.69 -7.59
C PHE A 37 3.65 -3.51 -8.53
N VAL A 38 3.59 -2.30 -7.98
CA VAL A 38 3.50 -1.06 -8.75
C VAL A 38 4.84 -0.33 -8.64
N SER A 39 5.53 -0.16 -9.77
CA SER A 39 6.76 0.65 -9.84
C SER A 39 6.43 2.06 -10.32
N ALA A 40 6.65 3.05 -9.46
CA ALA A 40 6.38 4.46 -9.75
C ALA A 40 7.34 5.04 -10.79
N SER A 41 6.85 5.94 -11.64
CA SER A 41 7.67 6.81 -12.49
C SER A 41 6.98 8.17 -12.70
N GLY A 42 7.54 9.25 -12.13
CA GLY A 42 7.36 10.63 -12.64
C GLY A 42 6.75 11.67 -11.68
N ASP A 43 7.47 12.79 -11.52
CA ASP A 43 7.22 14.00 -10.71
C ASP A 43 6.02 14.89 -11.14
N GLY A 44 5.42 15.58 -10.15
CA GLY A 44 4.68 16.84 -10.31
C GLY A 44 3.43 16.97 -9.41
N PRO A 45 3.22 18.08 -8.66
CA PRO A 45 2.09 18.23 -7.75
C PRO A 45 0.82 18.59 -8.54
N ASP A 46 -0.30 17.91 -8.32
CA ASP A 46 -1.57 18.25 -8.99
C ASP A 46 -2.78 18.20 -8.03
N GLU A 47 -3.59 19.25 -8.15
CA GLU A 47 -4.76 19.72 -7.39
C GLU A 47 -5.98 18.76 -7.39
N ARG A 48 -5.80 17.45 -7.56
CA ARG A 48 -6.87 16.48 -7.91
C ARG A 48 -7.42 15.64 -6.77
N LEU A 49 -7.56 16.17 -5.56
CA LEU A 49 -8.23 15.44 -4.47
C LEU A 49 -9.78 15.50 -4.58
N ALA A 50 -10.36 15.40 -5.79
CA ALA A 50 -11.80 15.55 -6.00
C ALA A 50 -12.47 14.40 -6.77
N LYS A 51 -11.72 13.42 -7.28
CA LYS A 51 -12.28 12.20 -7.86
C LYS A 51 -11.34 11.03 -7.61
N ALA A 52 -11.80 10.06 -6.83
CA ALA A 52 -11.04 8.85 -6.59
C ALA A 52 -10.68 8.19 -7.94
N PRO A 53 -9.41 7.88 -8.20
CA PRO A 53 -8.98 7.25 -9.44
C PRO A 53 -9.59 5.85 -9.57
N SER A 54 -9.93 5.40 -10.77
CA SER A 54 -10.56 4.09 -10.98
C SER A 54 -9.54 2.95 -11.15
N THR A 55 -8.26 3.19 -10.88
CA THR A 55 -7.16 2.25 -11.12
C THR A 55 -6.27 2.12 -9.90
N ASP A 56 -5.71 0.93 -9.70
CA ASP A 56 -4.78 0.62 -8.60
C ASP A 56 -3.58 1.60 -8.59
N ASP A 57 -3.05 1.95 -9.76
CA ASP A 57 -1.96 2.92 -9.91
C ASP A 57 -2.33 4.30 -9.37
N GLY A 58 -3.56 4.76 -9.60
CA GLY A 58 -4.00 6.05 -9.10
C GLY A 58 -4.14 6.06 -7.57
N TYR A 59 -4.67 4.97 -6.99
CA TYR A 59 -4.72 4.84 -5.54
C TYR A 59 -3.33 4.72 -4.91
N MET A 60 -2.41 4.04 -5.57
CA MET A 60 -1.02 3.97 -5.13
C MET A 60 -0.32 5.33 -5.21
N ALA A 61 -0.58 6.13 -6.25
CA ALA A 61 -0.09 7.51 -6.31
C ALA A 61 -0.61 8.36 -5.13
N MET A 62 -1.89 8.23 -4.78
CA MET A 62 -2.43 8.89 -3.59
C MET A 62 -1.79 8.40 -2.29
N ALA A 63 -1.44 7.12 -2.19
CA ALA A 63 -0.70 6.57 -1.05
C ALA A 63 0.73 7.14 -0.97
N LEU A 64 1.39 7.37 -2.11
CA LEU A 64 2.69 8.04 -2.16
C LEU A 64 2.61 9.51 -1.71
N ASP A 65 1.54 10.24 -2.05
CA ASP A 65 1.32 11.60 -1.54
C ASP A 65 1.14 11.63 -0.01
N LEU A 66 0.58 10.56 0.58
CA LEU A 66 0.50 10.43 2.04
C LEU A 66 1.88 10.14 2.64
N ALA A 67 2.67 9.27 2.01
CA ALA A 67 4.04 9.00 2.42
C ALA A 67 4.90 10.27 2.41
N GLU A 68 4.75 11.13 1.39
CA GLU A 68 5.45 12.43 1.33
C GLU A 68 5.02 13.37 2.46
N ARG A 69 3.73 13.40 2.80
CA ARG A 69 3.23 14.15 3.98
C ARG A 69 3.86 13.66 5.29
N GLY A 70 3.95 12.34 5.46
CA GLY A 70 4.64 11.73 6.60
C GLY A 70 6.12 12.13 6.66
N PHE A 71 6.81 12.10 5.52
CA PHE A 71 8.21 12.55 5.44
C PHE A 71 8.38 14.00 5.89
N ARG A 72 7.52 14.92 5.41
CA ARG A 72 7.53 16.33 5.82
C ARG A 72 7.22 16.52 7.30
N ALA A 73 6.49 15.58 7.91
CA ALA A 73 6.22 15.52 9.35
C ALA A 73 7.35 14.84 10.17
N SER A 74 8.49 14.52 9.54
CA SER A 74 9.60 13.77 10.17
C SER A 74 9.25 12.35 10.61
N GLU A 75 8.29 11.72 9.92
CA GLU A 75 7.91 10.32 10.10
C GLU A 75 8.55 9.43 9.03
N VAL A 76 8.54 8.11 9.26
CA VAL A 76 8.92 7.14 8.23
C VAL A 76 7.96 7.28 7.02
N PRO A 77 8.47 7.41 5.77
CA PRO A 77 7.65 7.75 4.60
C PRO A 77 6.87 6.55 4.07
N VAL A 78 5.84 6.13 4.82
CA VAL A 78 4.89 5.09 4.43
C VAL A 78 3.48 5.67 4.48
N GLY A 79 2.73 5.46 3.40
CA GLY A 79 1.33 5.87 3.28
C GLY A 79 0.43 4.68 3.04
N CYS A 80 -0.80 4.75 3.56
CA CYS A 80 -1.80 3.71 3.45
C CYS A 80 -3.18 4.30 3.17
N LEU A 81 -3.95 3.59 2.35
CA LEU A 81 -5.29 3.96 1.89
C LEU A 81 -6.20 2.73 1.92
N LEU A 82 -7.40 2.85 2.47
CA LEU A 82 -8.44 1.83 2.35
C LEU A 82 -9.54 2.33 1.43
N VAL A 83 -9.84 1.54 0.41
CA VAL A 83 -10.81 1.86 -0.64
C VAL A 83 -11.91 0.80 -0.66
N GLU A 84 -13.17 1.22 -0.64
CA GLU A 84 -14.32 0.32 -0.78
C GLU A 84 -14.56 -0.05 -2.24
N ALA A 85 -15.36 -1.10 -2.48
CA ALA A 85 -15.63 -1.62 -3.82
C ALA A 85 -16.27 -0.59 -4.79
N SER A 86 -16.94 0.44 -4.26
CA SER A 86 -17.51 1.55 -5.03
C SER A 86 -16.44 2.51 -5.61
N GLY A 87 -15.19 2.40 -5.13
CA GLY A 87 -14.10 3.33 -5.39
C GLY A 87 -13.96 4.45 -4.36
N GLY A 88 -14.83 4.51 -3.35
CA GLY A 88 -14.75 5.48 -2.25
C GLY A 88 -13.53 5.23 -1.34
N ILE A 89 -12.90 6.31 -0.87
CA ILE A 89 -11.85 6.22 0.14
C ILE A 89 -12.49 6.21 1.53
N VAL A 90 -12.32 5.11 2.26
CA VAL A 90 -12.84 4.93 3.61
C VAL A 90 -11.96 5.63 4.64
N ALA A 91 -10.65 5.40 4.52
CA ALA A 91 -9.64 5.91 5.43
C ALA A 91 -8.29 6.04 4.72
N SER A 92 -7.47 6.97 5.18
CA SER A 92 -6.14 7.24 4.64
C SER A 92 -5.23 7.74 5.74
N SER A 93 -3.98 7.29 5.81
CA SER A 93 -3.00 7.76 6.79
C SER A 93 -1.57 7.63 6.29
N HIS A 94 -0.66 8.34 6.95
CA HIS A 94 0.77 8.02 6.98
C HIS A 94 1.16 7.54 8.38
N ASN A 95 2.41 7.13 8.58
CA ASN A 95 2.92 6.76 9.90
C ASN A 95 2.84 7.95 10.87
N GLY A 96 2.49 7.69 12.14
CA GLY A 96 2.37 8.71 13.17
C GLY A 96 3.14 8.35 14.45
N VAL A 97 4.16 7.50 14.35
CA VAL A 97 4.89 6.94 15.50
C VAL A 97 5.55 8.03 16.33
N GLY A 98 6.25 8.97 15.68
CA GLY A 98 6.90 10.08 16.36
C GLY A 98 5.90 11.06 16.97
N ALA A 99 4.87 11.42 16.20
CA ALA A 99 3.85 12.38 16.60
C ALA A 99 3.03 11.93 17.82
N THR A 100 2.76 10.64 17.95
CA THR A 100 1.99 10.08 19.07
C THR A 100 2.85 9.44 20.16
N ASN A 101 4.17 9.32 19.93
CA ASN A 101 5.09 8.57 20.78
C ASN A 101 4.61 7.12 21.04
N ASP A 102 4.11 6.47 19.99
CA ASP A 102 3.54 5.11 20.05
C ASP A 102 4.05 4.29 18.87
N ALA A 103 4.85 3.27 19.17
CA ALA A 103 5.49 2.41 18.19
C ALA A 103 4.50 1.63 17.30
N THR A 104 3.24 1.50 17.70
CA THR A 104 2.21 0.76 16.95
C THR A 104 1.51 1.61 15.90
N ARG A 105 1.73 2.94 15.88
CA ARG A 105 1.05 3.91 15.00
C ARG A 105 1.59 3.93 13.58
N HIS A 106 1.69 2.74 12.99
CA HIS A 106 1.89 2.53 11.58
C HIS A 106 0.63 2.94 10.79
N CYS A 107 0.82 3.38 9.56
CA CYS A 107 -0.25 3.88 8.70
C CYS A 107 -1.40 2.86 8.52
N GLU A 108 -1.09 1.57 8.42
CA GLU A 108 -2.06 0.49 8.29
C GLU A 108 -2.91 0.35 9.55
N MET A 109 -2.29 0.47 10.73
CA MET A 109 -3.00 0.39 12.01
C MET A 109 -3.99 1.55 12.17
N ILE A 110 -3.57 2.77 11.84
CA ILE A 110 -4.41 3.96 11.90
C ILE A 110 -5.59 3.86 10.91
N VAL A 111 -5.32 3.34 9.70
CA VAL A 111 -6.36 3.12 8.68
C VAL A 111 -7.38 2.08 9.13
N LEU A 112 -6.94 0.94 9.68
CA LEU A 112 -7.82 -0.11 10.19
C LEU A 112 -8.65 0.38 11.40
N GLU A 113 -8.03 1.10 12.34
CA GLU A 113 -8.72 1.71 13.48
C GLU A 113 -9.85 2.63 12.99
N THR A 114 -9.54 3.52 12.06
CA THR A 114 -10.51 4.47 11.48
C THR A 114 -11.62 3.75 10.73
N ALA A 115 -11.29 2.71 9.95
CA ALA A 115 -12.26 1.97 9.17
C ALA A 115 -13.22 1.17 10.07
N ARG A 116 -12.73 0.57 11.16
CA ARG A 116 -13.53 -0.24 12.09
C ARG A 116 -14.54 0.57 12.90
N GLN A 117 -14.35 1.89 13.01
CA GLN A 117 -15.34 2.79 13.59
C GLN A 117 -16.58 2.99 12.70
N ARG A 118 -16.47 2.67 11.40
CA ARG A 118 -17.51 2.96 10.40
C ARG A 118 -18.04 1.71 9.69
N MET A 119 -17.26 0.64 9.65
CA MET A 119 -17.54 -0.56 8.86
C MET A 119 -17.43 -1.83 9.69
N CYS A 120 -18.32 -2.77 9.44
CA CYS A 120 -18.23 -4.12 9.97
C CYS A 120 -17.25 -4.98 9.17
N GLU A 121 -16.93 -6.16 9.70
CA GLU A 121 -15.98 -7.10 9.08
C GLU A 121 -16.35 -7.52 7.66
N LYS A 122 -17.65 -7.71 7.40
CA LYS A 122 -18.15 -8.10 6.08
C LYS A 122 -17.92 -7.00 5.05
N GLU A 123 -18.00 -5.74 5.44
CA GLU A 123 -17.78 -4.61 4.55
C GLU A 123 -16.28 -4.40 4.29
N LEU A 124 -15.44 -4.55 5.32
CA LEU A 124 -13.97 -4.50 5.17
C LEU A 124 -13.43 -5.62 4.27
N ALA A 125 -14.09 -6.78 4.25
CA ALA A 125 -13.71 -7.90 3.39
C ALA A 125 -13.80 -7.57 1.89
N GLU A 126 -14.66 -6.63 1.50
CA GLU A 126 -14.82 -6.19 0.12
C GLU A 126 -13.95 -4.96 -0.22
N CYS A 127 -13.23 -4.42 0.77
CA CYS A 127 -12.32 -3.30 0.60
C CYS A 127 -10.93 -3.75 0.12
N ARG A 128 -10.20 -2.82 -0.51
CA ARG A 128 -8.80 -2.95 -0.88
C ARG A 128 -7.94 -1.97 -0.09
N LEU A 129 -6.88 -2.47 0.51
CA LEU A 129 -5.89 -1.67 1.22
C LEU A 129 -4.67 -1.47 0.34
N TYR A 130 -4.30 -0.23 0.07
CA TYR A 130 -3.10 0.15 -0.67
C TYR A 130 -2.08 0.70 0.32
N VAL A 131 -0.85 0.21 0.26
CA VAL A 131 0.25 0.66 1.12
C VAL A 131 1.53 0.83 0.31
N THR A 132 2.31 1.88 0.56
CA THR A 132 3.49 2.17 -0.29
C THR A 132 4.64 1.17 -0.10
N CYS A 133 4.68 0.50 1.05
CA CYS A 133 5.69 -0.50 1.41
C CYS A 133 4.99 -1.77 1.95
N GLU A 134 5.61 -2.92 1.76
CA GLU A 134 5.11 -4.18 2.31
C GLU A 134 4.90 -4.08 3.83
N PRO A 135 3.70 -4.45 4.33
CA PRO A 135 3.37 -4.31 5.73
C PRO A 135 4.23 -5.24 6.59
N CYS A 136 4.62 -4.75 7.77
CA CYS A 136 5.36 -5.58 8.72
C CYS A 136 4.47 -6.66 9.34
N ILE A 137 5.07 -7.60 10.07
CA ILE A 137 4.35 -8.73 10.70
C ILE A 137 3.16 -8.28 11.59
N MET A 138 3.30 -7.17 12.31
CA MET A 138 2.24 -6.60 13.14
C MET A 138 1.04 -6.16 12.28
N CYS A 139 1.31 -5.36 11.25
CA CYS A 139 0.30 -4.83 10.34
C CYS A 139 -0.35 -5.94 9.52
N ALA A 140 0.43 -6.89 9.01
CA ALA A 140 -0.07 -8.03 8.25
C ALA A 140 -1.07 -8.87 9.07
N HIS A 141 -0.75 -9.18 10.33
CA HIS A 141 -1.68 -9.87 11.23
C HIS A 141 -2.91 -9.03 11.58
N ALA A 142 -2.76 -7.73 11.81
CA ALA A 142 -3.89 -6.86 12.11
C ALA A 142 -4.87 -6.75 10.93
N ILE A 143 -4.36 -6.63 9.70
CA ILE A 143 -5.15 -6.62 8.47
C ILE A 143 -5.97 -7.92 8.36
N ARG A 144 -5.31 -9.06 8.58
CA ARG A 144 -5.93 -10.40 8.55
C ARG A 144 -7.07 -10.52 9.54
N LEU A 145 -6.87 -10.07 10.78
CA LEU A 145 -7.87 -10.10 11.86
C LEU A 145 -9.00 -9.10 11.65
N SER A 146 -8.73 -8.00 10.94
CA SER A 146 -9.74 -6.99 10.64
C SER A 146 -10.72 -7.45 9.55
N GLY A 147 -10.37 -8.49 8.79
CA GLY A 147 -11.20 -9.08 7.75
C GLY A 147 -10.92 -8.57 6.34
N VAL A 148 -9.94 -7.68 6.16
CA VAL A 148 -9.55 -7.16 4.83
C VAL A 148 -8.91 -8.29 4.03
N LYS A 149 -9.41 -8.52 2.81
CA LYS A 149 -8.98 -9.63 1.96
C LYS A 149 -8.00 -9.25 0.86
N HIS A 150 -7.88 -7.96 0.55
CA HIS A 150 -7.09 -7.48 -0.58
C HIS A 150 -6.12 -6.39 -0.13
N VAL A 151 -4.83 -6.65 -0.30
CA VAL A 151 -3.75 -5.71 0.00
C VAL A 151 -2.89 -5.54 -1.25
N VAL A 152 -2.67 -4.30 -1.65
CA VAL A 152 -1.79 -3.91 -2.75
C VAL A 152 -0.63 -3.12 -2.15
N PHE A 153 0.61 -3.48 -2.48
CA PHE A 153 1.77 -2.78 -1.95
C PHE A 153 2.80 -2.39 -3.03
N GLY A 154 3.47 -1.25 -2.83
CA GLY A 154 4.43 -0.71 -3.79
C GLY A 154 5.75 -1.47 -3.80
N CYS A 155 6.59 -1.26 -2.79
CA CYS A 155 7.90 -1.91 -2.65
C CYS A 155 7.90 -3.02 -1.60
N SER A 156 8.76 -4.03 -1.78
CA SER A 156 8.99 -5.09 -0.80
C SER A 156 9.83 -4.61 0.37
N ASN A 157 9.56 -5.12 1.57
CA ASN A 157 10.26 -4.77 2.80
C ASN A 157 11.27 -5.86 3.18
N TYR A 158 12.50 -5.72 2.72
CA TYR A 158 13.54 -6.74 2.91
C TYR A 158 14.02 -6.94 4.35
N GLN A 159 13.71 -6.04 5.29
CA GLN A 159 14.15 -6.16 6.69
C GLN A 159 13.04 -6.64 7.64
N PHE A 160 11.79 -6.27 7.39
CA PHE A 160 10.67 -6.56 8.30
C PHE A 160 9.39 -7.01 7.58
N GLY A 161 9.48 -7.37 6.30
CA GLY A 161 8.36 -7.85 5.50
C GLY A 161 7.71 -9.08 6.13
N GLY A 162 6.40 -8.99 6.36
CA GLY A 162 5.60 -10.06 6.96
C GLY A 162 4.75 -10.84 5.95
N CYS A 163 4.90 -10.58 4.64
CA CYS A 163 4.08 -11.18 3.59
C CYS A 163 4.82 -12.28 2.79
N GLY A 164 5.98 -12.74 3.28
CA GLY A 164 6.82 -13.79 2.69
C GLY A 164 6.88 -15.09 3.50
#